data_AF-A0A660HNC9-F1
#
_entry.id   AF-A0A660HNC9-F1
#
_cell.length_a   1.000
_cell.length_b   1.000
_cell.length_c   1.000
_cell.angle_alpha   90.00
_cell.angle_beta   90.00
_cell.angle_gamma   90.00
#
_symmetry.space_group_name_H-M   'P 1'
#
loop_
_entity.id
_entity.type
_entity.pdbx_description
1 polymer ?
#
loop_
_entity_poly.entity_id
_entity_poly.type
_entity_poly.pdbx_seq_one_letter_code
_entity_poly.pdbx_strand_id
1 'polypeptide(L)'
;MDWNLPNWFNCDNFRFFISFFAGLISGFIFFSLVYLFSILRNFNKNIYQTENKNDKLSNEDMNELIKEKQAIFKQDIKKKPDDYISSLLFNCKNLILEVSSTFYPKSEFPYLELNIKESLALIQYVHDRLDSLFNKKIIFYFKKMTLKQIFVLKQKLVDKKYVQKYRKTRKIYNIFSNTLNLLNPFHWVKTTFMKIFYDKIIIKIGCSIITIMGEEIYQVYSKKIFETQNIDDILNELEKDIINTKEELLK
;
A
#
# COMPACT_ATOMS: atom_id res chain seq x y z
N MET A 1 23.50 3.61 79.00
CA MET A 1 24.33 4.32 77.99
C MET A 1 23.55 4.13 76.72
N ASP A 2 22.50 4.93 76.58
CA ASP A 2 21.41 4.61 75.69
C ASP A 2 21.61 5.43 74.43
N TRP A 3 22.15 4.77 73.42
CA TRP A 3 22.30 5.33 72.09
C TRP A 3 20.91 5.43 71.46
N ASN A 4 20.21 6.54 71.69
CA ASN A 4 19.09 6.94 70.86
C ASN A 4 19.64 7.25 69.46
N LEU A 5 19.59 6.25 68.58
CA LEU A 5 19.90 6.44 67.17
C LEU A 5 18.96 7.52 66.61
N PRO A 6 19.51 8.55 65.96
CA PRO A 6 18.70 9.67 65.51
C PRO A 6 17.72 9.23 64.42
N ASN A 7 16.48 9.67 64.56
CA ASN A 7 15.31 9.25 63.78
C ASN A 7 15.28 9.87 62.36
N TRP A 8 16.40 9.78 61.63
CA TRP A 8 16.57 10.35 60.28
C TRP A 8 15.64 9.71 59.23
N PHE A 9 14.97 8.60 59.56
CA PHE A 9 14.02 7.89 58.70
C PHE A 9 12.55 8.09 59.09
N ASN A 10 12.17 9.29 59.55
CA ASN A 10 10.74 9.60 59.66
C ASN A 10 10.10 9.63 58.26
N CYS A 11 9.01 8.86 58.06
CA CYS A 11 8.30 8.73 56.79
C CYS A 11 7.87 10.07 56.17
N ASP A 12 7.64 11.10 57.00
CA ASP A 12 7.21 12.41 56.54
C ASP A 12 8.32 13.17 55.79
N ASN A 13 9.59 13.07 56.23
CA ASN A 13 10.72 13.67 55.52
C ASN A 13 10.98 12.98 54.17
N PHE A 14 10.74 11.67 54.10
CA PHE A 14 10.84 10.90 52.86
C PHE A 14 9.77 11.30 51.84
N ARG A 15 8.54 11.64 52.29
CA ARG A 15 7.47 12.16 51.43
C ARG A 15 7.83 13.50 50.78
N PHE A 16 8.47 14.42 51.51
CA PHE A 16 8.94 15.68 50.93
C PHE A 16 10.02 15.46 49.86
N PHE A 17 10.95 14.52 50.11
CA PHE A 17 11.97 14.16 49.14
C PHE A 17 11.37 13.56 47.86
N ILE A 18 10.41 12.63 48.00
CA ILE A 18 9.68 12.05 46.85
C ILE A 18 8.95 13.14 46.06
N SER A 19 8.27 14.06 46.75
CA SER A 19 7.51 15.13 46.08
C SER A 19 8.42 16.09 45.29
N PHE A 20 9.61 16.40 45.82
CA PHE A 20 10.62 17.19 45.12
C PHE A 20 11.12 16.49 43.86
N PHE A 21 11.50 15.22 43.95
CA PHE A 21 11.96 14.46 42.79
C PHE A 21 10.84 14.23 41.76
N ALA A 22 9.60 14.01 42.20
CA ALA A 22 8.45 13.93 41.31
C ALA A 22 8.25 15.23 40.51
N GLY A 23 8.37 16.39 41.18
CA GLY A 23 8.34 17.70 40.52
C GLY A 23 9.49 17.90 39.54
N LEU A 24 10.71 17.50 39.91
CA LEU A 24 11.89 17.60 39.06
C LEU A 24 11.76 16.72 37.81
N ILE A 25 11.33 15.47 37.97
CA ILE A 25 11.08 14.53 36.86
C ILE A 25 9.97 15.07 35.95
N SER A 26 8.87 15.59 36.52
CA SER A 26 7.80 16.22 35.75
C SER A 26 8.30 17.42 34.95
N GLY A 27 9.14 18.27 35.54
CA GLY A 27 9.75 19.40 34.85
C GLY A 27 10.69 18.97 33.73
N PHE A 28 11.48 17.91 33.94
CA PHE A 28 12.36 17.34 32.93
C PHE A 28 11.58 16.75 31.75
N ILE A 29 10.49 16.01 32.03
CA ILE A 29 9.59 15.48 31.02
C ILE A 29 8.98 16.62 30.19
N PHE A 30 8.48 17.67 30.85
CA PHE A 30 7.89 18.83 30.17
C PHE A 30 8.91 19.54 29.27
N PHE A 31 10.12 19.80 29.76
CA PHE A 31 11.19 20.40 28.95
C PHE A 31 11.59 19.51 27.77
N SER A 32 11.64 18.19 27.97
CA SER A 32 11.92 17.22 26.91
C SER A 32 10.85 17.28 25.81
N LEU A 33 9.56 17.36 26.18
CA LEU A 33 8.45 17.54 25.23
C LEU A 33 8.57 18.84 24.43
N VAL A 34 8.87 19.96 25.07
CA VAL A 34 9.05 21.26 24.39
C VAL A 34 10.26 21.24 23.44
N TYR A 35 11.35 20.60 23.86
CA TYR A 35 12.53 20.42 23.03
C TYR A 35 12.25 19.55 21.80
N LEU A 36 11.57 18.41 21.97
CA LEU A 36 11.12 17.55 20.87
C LEU A 36 10.21 18.31 19.90
N PHE A 37 9.25 19.09 20.41
CA PHE A 37 8.38 19.92 19.58
C PHE A 37 9.17 20.95 18.75
N SER A 38 10.16 21.60 19.36
CA SER A 38 11.03 22.58 18.70
C SER A 38 11.88 21.94 17.59
N ILE A 39 12.40 20.72 17.85
CA ILE A 39 13.10 19.92 16.85
C ILE A 39 12.20 19.61 15.67
N LEU A 40 11.01 19.05 15.92
CA LEU A 40 10.06 18.69 14.87
C LEU A 40 9.70 19.92 13.99
N ARG A 41 9.52 21.08 14.63
CA ARG A 41 9.27 22.34 13.91
C ARG A 41 10.44 22.78 13.04
N ASN A 42 11.68 22.59 13.50
CA ASN A 42 12.88 22.95 12.75
C ASN A 42 13.12 22.01 11.55
N PHE A 43 12.90 20.70 11.72
CA PHE A 43 13.00 19.72 10.64
C PHE A 43 12.00 20.01 9.51
N ASN A 44 10.77 20.43 9.85
CA ASN A 44 9.75 20.72 8.83
C ASN A 44 10.11 21.92 7.93
N LYS A 45 10.79 22.95 8.45
CA LYS A 45 11.15 24.16 7.67
C LYS A 45 12.13 23.89 6.53
N ASN A 46 13.02 22.92 6.68
CA ASN A 46 14.05 22.62 5.68
C ASN A 46 13.52 21.79 4.49
N ILE A 47 12.35 21.14 4.65
CA ILE A 47 11.76 20.25 3.64
C ILE A 47 11.06 21.05 2.52
N TYR A 48 10.47 22.21 2.85
CA TYR A 48 9.72 23.03 1.89
C TYR A 48 10.56 23.69 0.78
N GLN A 49 11.90 23.61 0.84
CA GLN A 49 12.79 24.33 -0.09
C GLN A 49 13.29 23.49 -1.28
N THR A 50 12.86 22.24 -1.42
CA THR A 50 13.24 21.42 -2.58
C THR A 50 12.18 21.60 -3.68
N GLU A 51 12.14 22.82 -4.23
CA GLU A 51 11.34 23.14 -5.41
C GLU A 51 11.80 22.27 -6.59
N ASN A 52 10.85 21.56 -7.18
CA ASN A 52 11.00 20.72 -8.36
C ASN A 52 11.55 21.54 -9.53
N LYS A 53 12.87 21.43 -9.78
CA LYS A 53 13.55 22.13 -10.88
C LYS A 53 13.62 21.36 -12.20
N ASN A 54 12.91 20.25 -12.34
CA ASN A 54 12.98 19.43 -13.56
C ASN A 54 11.62 18.84 -13.96
N ASP A 55 10.89 19.57 -14.79
CA ASP A 55 9.83 19.06 -15.68
C ASP A 55 10.43 18.18 -16.79
N LYS A 56 11.23 17.17 -16.44
CA LYS A 56 12.00 16.39 -17.43
C LYS A 56 11.29 15.13 -17.92
N LEU A 57 10.28 14.62 -17.20
CA LEU A 57 9.54 13.45 -17.67
C LEU A 57 8.34 13.89 -18.52
N SER A 58 8.46 13.75 -19.84
CA SER A 58 7.33 13.94 -20.74
C SER A 58 6.26 12.89 -20.45
N ASN A 59 4.99 13.22 -20.72
CA ASN A 59 3.90 12.23 -20.67
C ASN A 59 4.18 11.03 -21.59
N GLU A 60 4.99 11.22 -22.64
CA GLU A 60 5.39 10.17 -23.58
C GLU A 60 6.39 9.19 -22.94
N ASP A 61 7.42 9.69 -22.27
CA ASP A 61 8.43 8.86 -21.58
C ASP A 61 7.79 8.00 -20.49
N MET A 62 6.82 8.57 -19.77
CA MET A 62 6.04 7.87 -18.74
C MET A 62 5.26 6.71 -19.35
N ASN A 63 4.58 6.94 -20.47
CA ASN A 63 3.82 5.90 -21.16
C ASN A 63 4.72 4.79 -21.71
N GLU A 64 5.92 5.13 -22.15
CA GLU A 64 6.92 4.14 -22.56
C GLU A 64 7.38 3.29 -21.36
N LEU A 65 7.66 3.92 -20.23
CA LEU A 65 8.03 3.23 -18.98
C LEU A 65 6.95 2.25 -18.53
N ILE A 66 5.68 2.66 -18.53
CA ILE A 66 4.55 1.78 -18.23
C ILE A 66 4.53 0.58 -19.19
N LYS A 67 4.67 0.83 -20.51
CA LYS A 67 4.65 -0.24 -21.52
C LYS A 67 5.79 -1.22 -21.35
N GLU A 68 6.98 -0.73 -20.99
CA GLU A 68 8.14 -1.54 -20.69
C GLU A 68 7.85 -2.47 -19.49
N LYS A 69 7.40 -1.92 -18.35
CA LYS A 69 7.07 -2.73 -17.17
C LYS A 69 5.94 -3.72 -17.42
N GLN A 70 4.95 -3.34 -18.23
CA GLN A 70 3.91 -4.29 -18.68
C GLN A 70 4.48 -5.43 -19.54
N ALA A 71 5.46 -5.15 -20.41
CA ALA A 71 6.08 -6.15 -21.26
C ALA A 71 6.90 -7.15 -20.44
N ILE A 72 7.70 -6.65 -19.48
CA ILE A 72 8.46 -7.45 -18.52
C ILE A 72 7.51 -8.36 -17.74
N PHE A 73 6.47 -7.77 -17.15
CA PHE A 73 5.44 -8.52 -16.43
C PHE A 73 4.80 -9.62 -17.28
N LYS A 74 4.36 -9.30 -18.51
CA LYS A 74 3.79 -10.31 -19.43
C LYS A 74 4.76 -11.45 -19.71
N GLN A 75 6.05 -11.15 -19.84
CA GLN A 75 7.08 -12.15 -20.08
C GLN A 75 7.30 -13.05 -18.86
N ASP A 76 7.32 -12.46 -17.66
CA ASP A 76 7.48 -13.19 -16.40
C ASP A 76 6.33 -14.16 -16.16
N ILE A 77 5.08 -13.71 -16.34
CA ILE A 77 3.90 -14.57 -16.16
C ILE A 77 3.87 -15.72 -17.17
N LYS A 78 4.33 -15.49 -18.40
CA LYS A 78 4.47 -16.57 -19.41
C LYS A 78 5.49 -17.63 -18.98
N LYS A 79 6.59 -17.22 -18.34
CA LYS A 79 7.65 -18.13 -17.88
C LYS A 79 7.29 -18.83 -16.56
N LYS A 80 6.72 -18.08 -15.61
CA LYS A 80 6.43 -18.51 -14.23
C LYS A 80 5.02 -18.03 -13.82
N PRO A 81 3.96 -18.72 -14.25
CA PRO A 81 2.58 -18.31 -13.95
C PRO A 81 2.24 -18.33 -12.45
N ASP A 82 2.97 -19.10 -11.65
CA ASP A 82 2.79 -19.17 -10.21
C ASP A 82 3.29 -17.92 -9.45
N ASP A 83 4.18 -17.14 -10.06
CA ASP A 83 4.89 -16.03 -9.43
C ASP A 83 4.23 -14.66 -9.71
N TYR A 84 2.92 -14.69 -9.98
CA TYR A 84 2.18 -13.53 -10.44
C TYR A 84 2.24 -12.32 -9.50
N ILE A 85 1.99 -12.55 -8.20
CA ILE A 85 1.94 -11.47 -7.20
C ILE A 85 3.33 -10.85 -7.03
N SER A 86 4.38 -11.68 -6.94
CA SER A 86 5.74 -11.20 -6.78
C SER A 86 6.20 -10.38 -7.99
N SER A 87 5.96 -10.86 -9.21
CA SER A 87 6.30 -10.12 -10.44
C SER A 87 5.51 -8.81 -10.53
N LEU A 88 4.22 -8.79 -10.19
CA LEU A 88 3.43 -7.56 -10.17
C LEU A 88 3.99 -6.53 -9.19
N LEU A 89 4.25 -6.94 -7.93
CA LEU A 89 4.80 -6.07 -6.90
C LEU A 89 6.19 -5.55 -7.27
N PHE A 90 7.04 -6.41 -7.83
CA PHE A 90 8.37 -6.04 -8.31
C PHE A 90 8.29 -4.95 -9.39
N ASN A 91 7.45 -5.14 -10.40
CA ASN A 91 7.28 -4.15 -11.47
C ASN A 91 6.69 -2.83 -10.95
N CYS A 92 5.73 -2.87 -10.02
CA CYS A 92 5.20 -1.65 -9.40
C CYS A 92 6.25 -0.92 -8.56
N LYS A 93 7.06 -1.65 -7.77
CA LYS A 93 8.15 -1.06 -6.98
C LYS A 93 9.20 -0.39 -7.86
N ASN A 94 9.61 -1.05 -8.94
CA ASN A 94 10.58 -0.48 -9.87
C ASN A 94 10.02 0.76 -10.56
N LEU A 95 8.74 0.74 -10.93
CA LEU A 95 8.07 1.90 -11.51
C LEU A 95 8.06 3.09 -10.54
N ILE A 96 7.74 2.89 -9.27
CA ILE A 96 7.84 3.93 -8.22
C ILE A 96 9.25 4.48 -8.15
N LEU A 97 10.26 3.60 -8.12
CA LEU A 97 11.66 3.99 -7.97
C LEU A 97 12.17 4.79 -9.19
N GLU A 98 11.85 4.35 -10.40
CA GLU A 98 12.29 5.03 -11.63
C GLU A 98 11.61 6.39 -11.81
N VAL A 99 10.30 6.47 -11.55
CA VAL A 99 9.56 7.74 -11.62
C VAL A 99 10.09 8.70 -10.55
N SER A 100 10.17 8.26 -9.29
CA SER A 100 10.66 9.11 -8.20
C SER A 100 12.10 9.59 -8.41
N SER A 101 13.00 8.73 -8.90
CA SER A 101 14.38 9.10 -9.21
C SER A 101 14.48 10.11 -10.36
N THR A 102 13.50 10.12 -11.27
CA THR A 102 13.47 11.11 -12.35
C THR A 102 13.11 12.50 -11.84
N PHE A 103 12.15 12.59 -10.91
CA PHE A 103 11.75 13.86 -10.29
C PHE A 103 12.76 14.36 -9.24
N TYR A 104 13.34 13.44 -8.46
CA TYR A 104 14.27 13.74 -7.37
C TYR A 104 15.66 13.09 -7.58
N PRO A 105 16.40 13.43 -8.66
CA PRO A 105 17.65 12.75 -9.03
C PRO A 105 18.82 12.97 -8.06
N LYS A 106 18.72 13.99 -7.20
CA LYS A 106 19.76 14.32 -6.21
C LYS A 106 19.50 13.71 -4.84
N SER A 107 18.33 13.10 -4.62
CA SER A 107 17.99 12.45 -3.35
C SER A 107 18.62 11.06 -3.28
N GLU A 108 19.12 10.70 -2.09
CA GLU A 108 19.56 9.33 -1.79
C GLU A 108 18.36 8.36 -1.73
N PHE A 109 17.18 8.87 -1.34
CA PHE A 109 15.95 8.10 -1.23
C PHE A 109 14.78 8.78 -1.96
N PRO A 110 14.77 8.83 -3.31
CA PRO A 110 13.78 9.57 -4.10
C PRO A 110 12.33 9.17 -3.82
N TYR A 111 12.10 7.90 -3.53
CA TYR A 111 10.77 7.35 -3.24
C TYR A 111 10.20 7.79 -1.87
N LEU A 112 11.01 8.41 -1.01
CA LEU A 112 10.61 8.94 0.30
C LEU A 112 10.46 10.46 0.32
N GLU A 113 10.59 11.12 -0.83
CA GLU A 113 10.46 12.58 -0.96
C GLU A 113 9.01 13.07 -0.89
N LEU A 114 8.04 12.16 -0.91
CA LEU A 114 6.64 12.51 -0.69
C LEU A 114 6.38 12.76 0.79
N ASN A 115 5.70 13.86 1.09
CA ASN A 115 5.21 14.10 2.45
C ASN A 115 4.01 13.16 2.78
N ILE A 116 3.59 13.14 4.05
CA ILE A 116 2.50 12.26 4.51
C ILE A 116 1.20 12.54 3.76
N LYS A 117 0.87 13.81 3.51
CA LYS A 117 -0.34 14.23 2.80
C LYS A 117 -0.35 13.75 1.36
N GLU A 118 0.77 13.89 0.65
CA GLU A 118 0.93 13.44 -0.73
C GLU A 118 0.92 11.92 -0.82
N SER A 119 1.53 11.24 0.15
CA SER A 119 1.51 9.78 0.25
C SER A 119 0.09 9.26 0.48
N LEU A 120 -0.68 9.91 1.35
CA LEU A 120 -2.08 9.57 1.60
C LEU A 120 -2.94 9.80 0.36
N ALA A 121 -2.74 10.92 -0.34
CA ALA A 121 -3.41 11.22 -1.60
C ALA A 121 -3.10 10.16 -2.66
N LEU A 122 -1.84 9.76 -2.82
CA LEU A 122 -1.45 8.69 -3.74
C LEU A 122 -2.18 7.38 -3.41
N ILE A 123 -2.23 7.00 -2.14
CA ILE A 123 -2.95 5.79 -1.71
C ILE A 123 -4.43 5.89 -2.06
N GLN A 124 -5.06 7.04 -1.82
CA GLN A 124 -6.47 7.27 -2.12
C GLN A 124 -6.75 7.19 -3.63
N TYR A 125 -5.98 7.87 -4.46
CA TYR A 125 -6.16 7.83 -5.92
C TYR A 125 -5.95 6.44 -6.51
N VAL A 126 -4.91 5.74 -6.05
CA VAL A 126 -4.69 4.34 -6.44
C VAL A 126 -5.87 3.49 -6.00
N HIS A 127 -6.35 3.66 -4.77
CA HIS A 127 -7.50 2.92 -4.24
C HIS A 127 -8.76 3.14 -5.10
N ASP A 128 -9.12 4.39 -5.36
CA ASP A 128 -10.34 4.74 -6.11
C ASP A 128 -10.29 4.19 -7.54
N ARG A 129 -9.13 4.28 -8.19
CA ARG A 129 -8.94 3.75 -9.54
C ARG A 129 -8.93 2.23 -9.59
N LEU A 130 -8.34 1.57 -8.59
CA LEU A 130 -8.44 0.12 -8.44
C LEU A 130 -9.89 -0.29 -8.20
N ASP A 131 -10.63 0.40 -7.34
CA ASP A 131 -12.03 0.07 -7.09
C ASP A 131 -12.87 0.19 -8.36
N SER A 132 -12.67 1.28 -9.12
CA SER A 132 -13.27 1.47 -10.45
C SER A 132 -12.92 0.36 -11.44
N LEU A 133 -11.65 -0.09 -11.46
CA LEU A 133 -11.22 -1.23 -12.27
C LEU A 133 -11.99 -2.51 -11.90
N PHE A 134 -12.09 -2.80 -10.61
CA PHE A 134 -12.77 -4.00 -10.10
C PHE A 134 -14.30 -3.93 -10.19
N ASN A 135 -14.89 -2.74 -10.33
CA ASN A 135 -16.33 -2.58 -10.55
C ASN A 135 -16.77 -2.85 -12.01
N LYS A 136 -15.85 -3.05 -12.95
CA LYS A 136 -16.20 -3.40 -14.34
C LYS A 136 -16.82 -4.79 -14.45
N LYS A 137 -17.83 -4.96 -15.32
CA LYS A 137 -18.72 -6.14 -15.44
C LYS A 137 -18.03 -7.52 -15.35
N ILE A 138 -16.83 -7.68 -15.92
CA ILE A 138 -16.11 -8.96 -15.96
C ILE A 138 -15.24 -9.18 -14.71
N ILE A 139 -14.69 -8.11 -14.14
CA ILE A 139 -13.74 -8.15 -13.01
C ILE A 139 -14.50 -8.12 -11.68
N PHE A 140 -15.74 -7.64 -11.67
CA PHE A 140 -16.64 -7.59 -10.52
C PHE A 140 -16.81 -8.93 -9.80
N TYR A 141 -16.83 -10.02 -10.55
CA TYR A 141 -16.90 -11.36 -9.95
C TYR A 141 -15.67 -11.67 -9.10
N PHE A 142 -14.46 -11.24 -9.50
CA PHE A 142 -13.25 -11.40 -8.71
C PHE A 142 -13.25 -10.53 -7.44
N LYS A 143 -13.86 -9.33 -7.48
CA LYS A 143 -13.99 -8.44 -6.31
C LYS A 143 -14.76 -9.10 -5.16
N LYS A 144 -15.78 -9.90 -5.49
CA LYS A 144 -16.60 -10.62 -4.50
C LYS A 144 -16.01 -11.95 -4.03
N MET A 145 -14.93 -12.42 -4.65
CA MET A 145 -14.29 -13.67 -4.23
C MET A 145 -13.48 -13.47 -2.96
N THR A 146 -13.59 -14.42 -2.04
CA THR A 146 -12.69 -14.46 -0.88
C THR A 146 -11.28 -14.85 -1.32
N LEU A 147 -10.27 -14.42 -0.58
CA LEU A 147 -8.87 -14.80 -0.82
C LEU A 147 -8.68 -16.32 -0.89
N LYS A 148 -9.41 -17.07 -0.04
CA LYS A 148 -9.44 -18.54 -0.05
C LYS A 148 -9.94 -19.08 -1.40
N GLN A 149 -11.03 -18.52 -1.94
CA GLN A 149 -11.57 -18.95 -3.23
C GLN A 149 -10.59 -18.64 -4.38
N ILE A 150 -9.94 -17.48 -4.36
CA ILE A 150 -8.90 -17.11 -5.33
C ILE A 150 -7.72 -18.09 -5.26
N PHE A 151 -7.26 -18.42 -4.05
CA PHE A 151 -6.16 -19.37 -3.84
C PHE A 151 -6.50 -20.77 -4.36
N VAL A 152 -7.70 -21.28 -4.07
CA VAL A 152 -8.17 -22.59 -4.57
C VAL A 152 -8.34 -22.57 -6.09
N LEU A 153 -8.83 -21.47 -6.66
CA LEU A 153 -8.95 -21.29 -8.12
C LEU A 153 -7.57 -21.35 -8.78
N LYS A 154 -6.57 -20.64 -8.22
CA LYS A 154 -5.17 -20.69 -8.68
C LYS A 154 -4.64 -22.12 -8.68
N GLN A 155 -4.77 -22.85 -7.57
CA GLN A 155 -4.29 -24.24 -7.49
C GLN A 155 -4.94 -25.14 -8.55
N LYS A 156 -6.25 -24.99 -8.79
CA LYS A 156 -6.95 -25.82 -9.80
C LYS A 156 -6.51 -25.54 -11.24
N LEU A 157 -6.10 -24.30 -11.53
CA LEU A 157 -5.76 -23.87 -12.89
C LEU A 157 -4.25 -24.00 -13.19
N VAL A 158 -3.39 -23.90 -12.17
CA VAL A 158 -1.93 -23.88 -12.33
C VAL A 158 -1.25 -25.15 -11.79
N ASP A 159 -1.68 -25.71 -10.65
CA ASP A 159 -0.98 -26.85 -10.03
C ASP A 159 -1.28 -28.19 -10.70
N LYS A 160 -0.27 -28.75 -11.38
CA LYS A 160 -0.33 -30.09 -11.99
C LYS A 160 -0.66 -31.20 -10.97
N LYS A 161 -0.23 -31.08 -9.70
CA LYS A 161 -0.40 -32.11 -8.65
C LYS A 161 -1.87 -32.30 -8.23
N TYR A 162 -2.64 -31.22 -8.08
CA TYR A 162 -4.07 -31.30 -7.75
C TYR A 162 -4.91 -31.76 -8.95
N VAL A 163 -4.56 -31.31 -10.16
CA VAL A 163 -5.14 -31.81 -11.41
C VAL A 163 -4.92 -33.33 -11.55
N GLN A 164 -3.73 -33.84 -11.20
CA GLN A 164 -3.43 -35.28 -11.23
C GLN A 164 -4.13 -36.08 -10.12
N LYS A 165 -4.22 -35.54 -8.88
CA LYS A 165 -4.93 -36.21 -7.77
C LYS A 165 -6.43 -36.31 -8.04
N TYR A 166 -7.05 -35.26 -8.56
CA TYR A 166 -8.44 -35.26 -9.00
C TYR A 166 -8.68 -36.22 -10.19
N ARG A 167 -7.71 -36.32 -11.12
CA ARG A 167 -7.74 -37.33 -12.20
C ARG A 167 -7.63 -38.76 -11.67
N LYS A 168 -6.84 -39.02 -10.63
CA LYS A 168 -6.68 -40.35 -10.02
C LYS A 168 -7.91 -40.79 -9.22
N THR A 169 -8.53 -39.90 -8.44
CA THR A 169 -9.75 -40.22 -7.68
C THR A 169 -10.95 -40.48 -8.59
N ARG A 170 -11.01 -39.83 -9.76
CA ARG A 170 -12.05 -40.11 -10.76
C ARG A 170 -11.93 -41.49 -11.41
N LYS A 171 -10.73 -42.10 -11.50
CA LYS A 171 -10.55 -43.44 -12.10
C LYS A 171 -11.28 -44.54 -11.33
N ILE A 172 -11.46 -44.39 -10.02
CA ILE A 172 -12.05 -45.44 -9.17
C ILE A 172 -13.60 -45.44 -9.27
N TYR A 173 -14.21 -44.29 -9.55
CA TYR A 173 -15.66 -44.17 -9.78
C TYR A 173 -16.10 -44.44 -11.24
N ASN A 174 -15.15 -44.73 -12.13
CA ASN A 174 -15.31 -44.66 -13.58
C ASN A 174 -15.24 -46.02 -14.31
N ILE A 175 -15.29 -47.15 -13.62
CA ILE A 175 -15.37 -48.44 -14.32
C ILE A 175 -16.78 -48.68 -14.91
N PHE A 176 -17.82 -48.02 -14.38
CA PHE A 176 -19.22 -48.21 -14.84
C PHE A 176 -19.88 -47.02 -15.55
N SER A 177 -19.27 -45.82 -15.65
CA SER A 177 -19.93 -44.61 -16.21
C SER A 177 -19.11 -43.85 -17.27
N ASN A 178 -17.95 -44.35 -17.68
CA ASN A 178 -16.89 -43.52 -18.26
C ASN A 178 -16.57 -43.75 -19.75
N THR A 179 -17.47 -44.35 -20.53
CA THR A 179 -17.36 -44.34 -22.00
C THR A 179 -18.00 -43.11 -22.64
N LEU A 180 -18.82 -42.33 -21.93
CA LEU A 180 -19.51 -41.16 -22.50
C LEU A 180 -18.84 -39.80 -22.22
N ASN A 181 -18.01 -39.67 -21.17
CA ASN A 181 -17.43 -38.37 -20.76
C ASN A 181 -15.98 -38.12 -21.21
N LEU A 182 -15.27 -39.14 -21.70
CA LEU A 182 -13.90 -38.98 -22.25
C LEU A 182 -13.89 -38.54 -23.72
N LEU A 183 -14.98 -38.82 -24.45
CA LEU A 183 -15.19 -38.43 -25.85
C LEU A 183 -16.03 -37.16 -26.01
N ASN A 184 -16.35 -36.44 -24.93
CA ASN A 184 -17.09 -35.19 -25.01
C ASN A 184 -16.11 -34.02 -25.26
N PRO A 185 -15.99 -33.49 -26.50
CA PRO A 185 -15.07 -32.39 -26.82
C PRO A 185 -15.35 -31.15 -25.97
N PHE A 186 -16.59 -30.99 -25.51
CA PHE A 186 -17.03 -29.87 -24.69
C PHE A 186 -16.32 -29.78 -23.33
N HIS A 187 -15.92 -30.92 -22.73
CA HIS A 187 -15.24 -30.91 -21.41
C HIS A 187 -13.77 -30.47 -21.52
N TRP A 188 -13.07 -30.92 -22.57
CA TRP A 188 -11.70 -30.52 -22.86
C TRP A 188 -11.64 -29.07 -23.34
N VAL A 189 -12.59 -28.66 -24.18
CA VAL A 189 -12.78 -27.28 -24.60
C VAL A 189 -13.07 -26.39 -23.38
N LYS A 190 -14.03 -26.74 -22.50
CA LYS A 190 -14.35 -25.95 -21.29
C LYS A 190 -13.13 -25.78 -20.37
N THR A 191 -12.36 -26.83 -20.12
CA THR A 191 -11.21 -26.75 -19.21
C THR A 191 -10.07 -25.93 -19.80
N THR A 192 -9.73 -26.15 -21.08
CA THR A 192 -8.66 -25.42 -21.78
C THR A 192 -9.05 -23.96 -22.03
N PHE A 193 -10.29 -23.70 -22.44
CA PHE A 193 -10.83 -22.35 -22.63
C PHE A 193 -10.81 -21.56 -21.32
N MET A 194 -11.25 -22.15 -20.20
CA MET A 194 -11.23 -21.48 -18.89
C MET A 194 -9.82 -21.14 -18.42
N LYS A 195 -8.83 -22.00 -18.71
CA LYS A 195 -7.42 -21.69 -18.41
C LYS A 195 -6.90 -20.52 -19.26
N ILE A 196 -7.12 -20.54 -20.57
CA ILE A 196 -6.70 -19.46 -21.48
C ILE A 196 -7.39 -18.13 -21.10
N PHE A 197 -8.68 -18.20 -20.75
CA PHE A 197 -9.46 -17.05 -20.30
C PHE A 197 -8.92 -16.48 -18.99
N TYR A 198 -8.62 -17.33 -18.01
CA TYR A 198 -8.03 -16.94 -16.74
C TYR A 198 -6.66 -16.28 -16.93
N ASP A 199 -5.76 -16.90 -17.70
CA ASP A 199 -4.42 -16.37 -17.96
C ASP A 199 -4.50 -14.99 -18.67
N LYS A 200 -5.41 -14.85 -19.65
CA LYS A 200 -5.62 -13.56 -20.34
C LYS A 200 -6.19 -12.49 -19.42
N ILE A 201 -7.18 -12.82 -18.58
CA ILE A 201 -7.80 -11.86 -17.65
C ILE A 201 -6.79 -11.42 -16.61
N ILE A 202 -6.08 -12.35 -15.99
CA ILE A 202 -5.12 -12.06 -14.94
C ILE A 202 -3.98 -11.18 -15.46
N ILE A 203 -3.42 -11.50 -16.63
CA ILE A 203 -2.41 -10.65 -17.27
C ILE A 203 -2.98 -9.24 -17.53
N LYS A 204 -4.22 -9.13 -18.02
CA LYS A 204 -4.84 -7.84 -18.32
C LYS A 204 -5.14 -7.01 -17.07
N ILE A 205 -5.53 -7.66 -15.97
CA ILE A 205 -5.69 -7.02 -14.66
C ILE A 205 -4.33 -6.48 -14.19
N GLY A 206 -3.28 -7.31 -14.18
CA GLY A 206 -1.94 -6.88 -13.77
C GLY A 206 -1.41 -5.72 -14.60
N CYS A 207 -1.56 -5.76 -15.93
CA CYS A 207 -1.18 -4.63 -16.78
C CYS A 207 -1.97 -3.36 -16.48
N SER A 208 -3.26 -3.48 -16.18
CA SER A 208 -4.11 -2.35 -15.79
C SER A 208 -3.67 -1.75 -14.45
N ILE A 209 -3.30 -2.59 -13.49
CA ILE A 209 -2.74 -2.14 -12.20
C ILE A 209 -1.43 -1.38 -12.42
N ILE A 210 -0.51 -1.92 -13.24
CA ILE A 210 0.76 -1.22 -13.57
C ILE A 210 0.50 0.14 -14.22
N THR A 211 -0.48 0.22 -15.14
CA THR A 211 -0.89 1.50 -15.75
C THR A 211 -1.42 2.48 -14.72
N ILE A 212 -2.35 2.04 -13.87
CA ILE A 212 -2.93 2.88 -12.82
C ILE A 212 -1.82 3.40 -11.90
N MET A 213 -0.94 2.52 -11.42
CA MET A 213 0.18 2.91 -10.57
C MET A 213 1.06 3.95 -11.26
N GLY A 214 1.49 3.72 -12.50
CA GLY A 214 2.36 4.66 -13.22
C GLY A 214 1.74 6.04 -13.41
N GLU A 215 0.47 6.08 -13.81
CA GLU A 215 -0.27 7.33 -13.99
C GLU A 215 -0.45 8.10 -12.68
N GLU A 216 -0.79 7.43 -11.56
CA GLU A 216 -0.98 8.09 -10.28
C GLU A 216 0.34 8.55 -9.63
N ILE A 217 1.37 7.71 -9.69
CA ILE A 217 2.71 8.08 -9.21
C ILE A 217 3.20 9.29 -10.00
N TYR A 218 3.09 9.29 -11.33
CA TYR A 218 3.49 10.42 -12.15
C TYR A 218 2.78 11.72 -11.73
N GLN A 219 1.46 11.67 -11.57
CA GLN A 219 0.68 12.86 -11.20
C GLN A 219 1.02 13.40 -9.81
N VAL A 220 1.25 12.53 -8.83
CA VAL A 220 1.61 12.93 -7.46
C VAL A 220 3.05 13.48 -7.41
N TYR A 221 4.02 12.83 -8.06
CA TYR A 221 5.41 13.27 -8.07
C TYR A 221 5.63 14.54 -8.91
N SER A 222 4.87 14.72 -9.99
CA SER A 222 4.85 15.97 -10.76
C SER A 222 4.08 17.11 -10.08
N LYS A 223 3.50 16.87 -8.90
CA LYS A 223 2.69 17.82 -8.10
C LYS A 223 1.44 18.39 -8.80
N LYS A 224 1.13 17.95 -10.02
CA LYS A 224 0.00 18.45 -10.85
C LYS A 224 -1.36 18.39 -10.15
N ILE A 225 -1.59 17.39 -9.31
CA ILE A 225 -2.86 17.22 -8.58
C ILE A 225 -3.03 18.27 -7.47
N PHE A 226 -1.93 18.76 -6.89
CA PHE A 226 -1.98 19.72 -5.77
C PHE A 226 -2.09 21.17 -6.23
N GLU A 227 -1.76 21.48 -7.49
CA GLU A 227 -2.03 22.78 -8.10
C GLU A 227 -3.54 23.01 -8.35
N THR A 228 -4.33 21.95 -8.50
CA THR A 228 -5.77 22.02 -8.78
C THR A 228 -6.66 21.94 -7.54
N GLN A 229 -6.12 21.49 -6.41
CA GLN A 229 -6.85 21.36 -5.15
C GLN A 229 -6.22 22.32 -4.15
N ASN A 230 -6.73 23.55 -4.05
CA ASN A 230 -6.38 24.47 -2.96
C ASN A 230 -6.77 23.82 -1.62
N ILE A 231 -5.82 23.08 -1.02
CA ILE A 231 -6.00 22.40 0.26
C ILE A 231 -6.19 23.42 1.40
N ASP A 232 -5.84 24.68 1.17
CA ASP A 232 -6.11 25.79 2.08
C ASP A 232 -7.61 25.94 2.37
N ASP A 233 -8.50 25.65 1.43
CA ASP A 233 -9.95 25.72 1.65
C ASP A 233 -10.45 24.63 2.60
N ILE A 234 -9.91 23.41 2.47
CA ILE A 234 -10.26 22.26 3.33
C ILE A 234 -9.64 22.43 4.74
N LEU A 235 -8.42 22.97 4.83
CA LEU A 235 -7.78 23.26 6.11
C LEU A 235 -8.51 24.38 6.87
N ASN A 236 -8.96 25.41 6.17
CA ASN A 236 -9.78 26.48 6.76
C ASN A 236 -11.14 25.98 7.26
N GLU A 237 -11.70 24.95 6.62
CA GLU A 237 -12.95 24.31 7.06
C GLU A 237 -12.72 23.44 8.31
N LEU A 238 -11.65 22.64 8.34
CA LEU A 238 -11.26 21.85 9.51
C LEU A 238 -10.87 22.71 10.72
N GLU A 239 -10.20 23.85 10.50
CA GLU A 239 -9.83 24.76 11.57
C GLU A 239 -11.07 25.42 12.19
N LYS A 240 -12.08 25.75 11.37
CA LYS A 240 -13.39 26.24 11.85
C LYS A 240 -14.13 25.18 12.66
N ASP A 241 -14.12 23.92 12.23
CA ASP A 241 -14.79 22.83 12.95
C ASP A 241 -14.15 22.55 14.31
N ILE A 242 -12.82 22.62 14.40
CA ILE A 242 -12.09 22.47 15.67
C ILE A 242 -12.40 23.63 16.63
N ILE A 243 -12.49 24.87 16.11
CA ILE A 243 -12.84 26.04 16.93
C ILE A 243 -14.28 25.93 17.45
N ASN A 244 -15.25 25.57 16.60
CA ASN A 244 -16.65 25.40 16.99
C ASN A 244 -16.83 24.28 18.03
N THR A 245 -16.13 23.15 17.87
CA THR A 245 -16.17 22.04 18.83
C THR A 245 -15.60 22.46 20.20
N LYS A 246 -14.58 23.33 20.21
CA LYS A 246 -14.00 23.87 21.44
C LYS A 246 -14.95 24.85 22.16
N GLU A 247 -15.74 25.61 21.41
CA GLU A 247 -16.76 26.52 21.97
C GLU A 247 -17.97 25.77 22.54
N GLU A 248 -18.38 24.66 21.93
CA GLU A 248 -19.45 23.79 22.46
C GLU A 248 -19.05 23.07 23.75
N LEU A 249 -17.78 22.73 23.93
CA LEU A 249 -17.24 22.11 25.15
C LEU A 249 -17.03 23.10 26.31
N LEU A 250 -17.09 24.40 26.05
CA LEU A 250 -16.91 25.48 27.04
C LEU A 250 -18.23 26.14 27.48
N LYS A 251 -19.38 25.68 26.95
CA LYS A 251 -20.73 26.03 27.41
C LYS A 251 -21.29 24.95 28.33
#